data_AF-A0A6G9S8G3-F1
#
_entry.id   AF-A0A6G9S8G3-F1
#
_cell.length_a   1.000
_cell.length_b   1.000
_cell.length_c   1.000
_cell.angle_alpha   90.00
_cell.angle_beta   90.00
_cell.angle_gamma   90.00
#
_symmetry.space_group_name_H-M   'P 1'
#
loop_
_entity.id
_entity.type
_entity.pdbx_description
1 polymer ?
#
loop_
_entity_poly.entity_id
_entity_poly.type
_entity_poly.pdbx_seq_one_letter_code
_entity_poly.pdbx_strand_id
1 'polypeptide(L)'
;MPKFSKIQNIISGFFLLLLFHIAAAILILGIAALTQSNYNLSLSIIVYGIYGFSLWQLIYAIPLCLWLKHQGKIYFMQGVILAGVMTFLVHIGYFLLIFGFIIR
;
A
#
# COMPACT_ATOMS: atom_id res chain seq x y z
N MET A 1 25.84 13.62 -11.62
CA MET A 1 25.27 12.29 -11.29
C MET A 1 24.61 11.71 -12.54
N PRO A 2 24.92 10.49 -12.95
CA PRO A 2 24.38 9.90 -14.17
C PRO A 2 22.84 9.72 -14.06
N LYS A 3 22.10 10.05 -15.13
CA LYS A 3 20.63 9.98 -15.16
C LYS A 3 20.07 8.59 -14.76
N PHE A 4 20.83 7.53 -15.03
CA PHE A 4 20.46 6.16 -14.66
C PHE A 4 20.35 5.93 -13.15
N SER A 5 21.21 6.56 -12.34
CA SER A 5 21.14 6.40 -10.88
C SER A 5 19.88 7.03 -10.29
N LYS A 6 19.32 8.05 -10.96
CA LYS A 6 18.06 8.68 -10.54
C LYS A 6 16.86 7.77 -10.79
N ILE A 7 16.73 7.21 -12.00
CA ILE A 7 15.64 6.31 -12.36
C ILE A 7 15.68 5.05 -11.48
N GLN A 8 16.87 4.48 -11.29
CA GLN A 8 17.05 3.32 -10.42
C GLN A 8 16.57 3.60 -8.99
N ASN A 9 16.86 4.77 -8.43
CA ASN A 9 16.39 5.14 -7.09
C ASN A 9 14.87 5.30 -7.00
N ILE A 10 14.22 5.80 -8.06
CA ILE A 10 12.76 5.89 -8.13
C ILE A 10 12.15 4.48 -8.19
N ILE A 11 12.69 3.61 -9.04
CA ILE A 11 12.26 2.21 -9.13
C ILE A 11 12.44 1.49 -7.78
N SER A 12 13.58 1.68 -7.13
CA SER A 12 13.83 1.12 -5.79
C SER A 12 12.86 1.66 -4.74
N GLY A 13 12.49 2.95 -4.80
CA GLY A 13 11.46 3.52 -3.95
C GLY A 13 10.07 2.90 -4.17
N PHE A 14 9.73 2.57 -5.41
CA PHE A 14 8.50 1.84 -5.74
C PHE A 14 8.50 0.44 -5.11
N PHE A 15 9.57 -0.33 -5.31
CA PHE A 15 9.71 -1.67 -4.72
C PHE A 15 9.76 -1.63 -3.19
N LEU A 16 10.32 -0.58 -2.61
CA LEU A 16 10.33 -0.39 -1.16
C LEU A 16 8.89 -0.31 -0.62
N LEU A 17 8.02 0.49 -1.23
CA LEU A 17 6.63 0.56 -0.78
C LEU A 17 5.91 -0.79 -0.98
N LEU A 18 6.19 -1.50 -2.08
CA LEU A 18 5.62 -2.85 -2.30
C LEU A 18 5.98 -3.82 -1.18
N LEU A 19 7.19 -3.77 -0.64
CA LEU A 19 7.59 -4.60 0.51
C LEU A 19 6.77 -4.25 1.76
N PHE A 20 6.51 -2.97 2.01
CA PHE A 20 5.62 -2.55 3.10
C PHE A 20 4.19 -3.04 2.90
N HIS A 21 3.69 -3.03 1.65
CA HIS A 21 2.37 -3.57 1.32
C HIS A 21 2.27 -5.06 1.65
N ILE A 22 3.28 -5.84 1.26
CA ILE A 22 3.35 -7.29 1.56
C ILE A 22 3.38 -7.51 3.07
N ALA A 23 4.21 -6.76 3.81
CA ALA A 23 4.29 -6.87 5.26
C ALA A 23 2.95 -6.51 5.93
N ALA A 24 2.27 -5.46 5.47
CA ALA A 24 0.96 -5.06 5.97
C ALA A 24 -0.10 -6.13 5.68
N ALA A 25 -0.10 -6.74 4.48
CA ALA A 25 -1.01 -7.82 4.14
C ALA A 25 -0.78 -9.06 5.00
N ILE A 26 0.48 -9.46 5.22
CA ILE A 26 0.84 -10.56 6.12
C ILE A 26 0.35 -10.27 7.54
N LEU A 27 0.50 -9.03 8.02
CA LEU A 27 0.03 -8.64 9.35
C LEU A 27 -1.50 -8.76 9.46
N ILE A 28 -2.24 -8.25 8.49
CA ILE A 28 -3.72 -8.33 8.46
C ILE A 28 -4.17 -9.80 8.47
N LEU A 29 -3.59 -10.62 7.59
CA LEU A 29 -3.92 -12.05 7.51
C LEU A 29 -3.52 -12.81 8.77
N GLY A 30 -2.37 -12.47 9.37
CA GLY A 30 -1.93 -13.04 10.63
C GLY A 30 -2.90 -12.73 11.77
N ILE A 31 -3.35 -11.49 11.90
CA ILE A 31 -4.36 -11.10 12.91
C ILE A 31 -5.69 -11.82 12.64
N ALA A 32 -6.13 -11.89 11.39
CA ALA A 32 -7.34 -12.62 11.03
C ALA A 32 -7.27 -14.10 11.41
N ALA A 33 -6.12 -14.75 11.17
CA ALA A 33 -5.87 -16.14 11.53
C ALA A 33 -5.89 -16.38 13.05
N LEU A 34 -5.36 -15.44 13.85
CA LEU A 34 -5.43 -15.52 15.32
C LEU A 34 -6.87 -15.44 15.85
N THR A 35 -7.77 -14.80 15.10
CA THR A 35 -9.20 -14.65 15.45
C THR A 35 -10.11 -15.68 14.78
N GLN A 36 -9.55 -16.73 14.15
CA GLN A 36 -10.32 -17.69 13.34
C GLN A 36 -11.45 -18.41 14.10
N SER A 37 -11.35 -18.54 15.42
CA SER A 37 -12.41 -19.11 16.26
C SER A 37 -13.70 -18.28 16.24
N ASN A 38 -13.61 -17.00 15.88
CA ASN A 38 -14.74 -16.12 15.62
C ASN A 38 -14.76 -15.74 14.13
N TYR A 39 -15.51 -16.51 13.35
CA TYR A 39 -15.62 -16.32 11.90
C TYR A 39 -15.98 -14.88 11.50
N ASN A 40 -16.97 -14.27 12.17
CA ASN A 40 -17.43 -12.93 11.83
C ASN A 40 -16.35 -11.87 12.08
N LEU A 41 -15.58 -12.01 13.16
CA LEU A 41 -14.47 -11.12 13.47
C LEU A 41 -13.32 -11.29 12.48
N SER A 42 -12.93 -12.54 12.21
CA SER A 42 -11.87 -12.87 11.24
C SER A 42 -12.21 -12.35 9.84
N LEU A 43 -13.45 -12.58 9.39
CA LEU A 43 -13.94 -12.08 8.11
C LEU A 43 -13.95 -10.55 8.06
N SER A 44 -14.40 -9.89 9.13
CA SER A 44 -14.40 -8.43 9.22
C SER A 44 -13.00 -7.85 9.10
N ILE A 45 -11.99 -8.44 9.78
CA ILE A 45 -10.59 -8.00 9.69
C ILE A 45 -10.08 -8.11 8.24
N ILE A 46 -10.37 -9.21 7.55
CA ILE A 46 -9.97 -9.41 6.15
C ILE A 46 -10.64 -8.36 5.25
N VAL A 47 -11.96 -8.20 5.37
CA VAL A 47 -12.74 -7.26 4.55
C VAL A 47 -12.27 -5.82 4.78
N TYR A 48 -12.24 -5.33 6.02
CA TYR A 48 -11.81 -3.97 6.31
C TYR A 48 -10.33 -3.74 5.96
N GLY A 49 -9.48 -4.75 6.13
CA GLY A 49 -8.08 -4.69 5.76
C GLY A 49 -7.88 -4.52 4.25
N ILE A 50 -8.63 -5.27 3.43
CA ILE A 50 -8.53 -5.22 1.96
C ILE A 50 -9.17 -3.95 1.40
N TYR A 51 -10.41 -3.63 1.81
CA TYR A 51 -11.15 -2.49 1.27
C TYR A 51 -10.59 -1.15 1.76
N GLY A 52 -10.07 -1.11 2.99
CA GLY A 52 -9.42 0.08 3.53
C GLY A 52 -7.96 0.23 3.10
N PHE A 53 -7.38 -0.74 2.38
CA PHE A 53 -5.93 -0.84 2.19
C PHE A 53 -5.30 0.43 1.61
N SER A 54 -6.01 1.08 0.68
CA SER A 54 -5.59 2.34 0.04
C SER A 54 -5.52 3.54 0.99
N LEU A 55 -6.22 3.48 2.12
CA LEU A 55 -6.14 4.46 3.22
C LEU A 55 -5.13 4.00 4.29
N TRP A 56 -5.15 2.71 4.65
CA TRP A 56 -4.21 2.12 5.61
C TRP A 56 -2.75 2.32 5.19
N GLN A 57 -2.46 2.36 3.89
CA GLN A 57 -1.11 2.61 3.41
C GLN A 57 -0.51 3.93 3.92
N LEU A 58 -1.34 4.94 4.22
CA LEU A 58 -0.85 6.23 4.73
C LEU A 58 -0.16 6.10 6.08
N ILE A 59 -0.55 5.12 6.90
CA ILE A 59 0.01 4.88 8.23
C ILE A 59 1.51 4.55 8.14
N TYR A 60 1.96 3.86 7.10
CA TYR A 60 3.38 3.55 6.90
C TYR A 60 4.04 4.37 5.79
N ALA A 61 3.31 4.73 4.72
CA ALA A 61 3.85 5.49 3.61
C ALA A 61 4.24 6.92 4.00
N ILE A 62 3.43 7.59 4.83
CA ILE A 62 3.75 8.97 5.27
C ILE A 62 5.01 8.98 6.15
N PRO A 63 5.12 8.17 7.23
CA PRO A 63 6.36 8.09 8.01
C PRO A 63 7.57 7.70 7.16
N LEU A 64 7.41 6.75 6.24
CA LEU A 64 8.49 6.34 5.34
C LEU A 64 8.97 7.51 4.46
N CYS A 65 8.05 8.30 3.91
CA CYS A 65 8.39 9.48 3.12
C CYS A 65 9.10 10.55 3.98
N LEU A 66 8.63 10.81 5.20
CA LEU A 66 9.27 11.75 6.12
C LEU A 66 10.69 11.29 6.49
N TRP A 67 10.88 10.00 6.76
CA TRP A 67 12.19 9.43 7.02
C TRP A 67 13.12 9.57 5.80
N LEU A 68 12.66 9.22 4.60
CA LEU A 68 13.43 9.38 3.37
C LEU A 68 13.79 10.84 3.08
N LYS A 69 12.89 11.78 3.40
CA LYS A 69 13.14 13.23 3.32
C LYS A 69 14.26 13.66 4.26
N HIS A 70 14.24 13.21 5.52
CA HIS A 70 15.32 13.50 6.48
C HIS A 70 16.67 12.93 6.04
N GLN A 71 16.68 11.79 5.34
CA GLN A 71 17.90 11.17 4.80
C GLN A 71 18.37 11.81 3.48
N GLY A 72 17.70 12.86 2.98
CA GLY A 72 18.01 13.48 1.68
C GLY A 72 17.73 12.60 0.47
N LYS A 73 17.04 11.46 0.64
CA LYS A 73 16.76 10.47 -0.41
C LYS A 73 15.51 10.83 -1.22
N ILE A 74 15.50 12.02 -1.81
CA ILE A 74 14.32 12.59 -2.50
C ILE A 74 13.82 11.70 -3.65
N TYR A 75 14.71 11.10 -4.43
CA TYR A 75 14.31 10.23 -5.55
C TYR A 75 13.67 8.92 -5.10
N PHE A 76 14.10 8.36 -3.97
CA PHE A 76 13.42 7.20 -3.36
C PHE A 76 12.02 7.59 -2.88
N MET A 77 11.89 8.74 -2.22
CA MET A 77 10.61 9.25 -1.77
C MET A 77 9.63 9.45 -2.94
N GLN A 78 10.10 9.97 -4.08
CA GLN A 78 9.28 10.09 -5.30
C GLN A 78 8.77 8.73 -5.78
N GLY A 79 9.61 7.69 -5.74
CA GLY A 79 9.22 6.31 -6.04
C GLY A 79 8.13 5.77 -5.11
N VAL A 80 8.28 6.01 -3.80
CA VAL A 80 7.27 5.64 -2.78
C VAL A 80 5.95 6.37 -3.03
N ILE A 81 5.98 7.68 -3.26
CA ILE A 81 4.76 8.46 -3.53
C ILE A 81 4.07 7.96 -4.80
N LEU A 82 4.83 7.72 -5.87
CA LEU A 82 4.28 7.19 -7.13
C LEU A 82 3.60 5.83 -6.92
N ALA A 83 4.25 4.93 -6.18
CA ALA A 83 3.67 3.63 -5.85
C ALA A 83 2.38 3.75 -5.01
N GLY A 84 2.35 4.69 -4.05
CA GLY A 84 1.17 4.93 -3.22
C GLY A 84 -0.02 5.48 -4.00
N VAL A 85 0.24 6.40 -4.92
CA VAL A 85 -0.76 6.94 -5.86
C VAL A 85 -1.29 5.83 -6.77
N MET A 86 -0.40 4.99 -7.33
CA MET A 86 -0.82 3.86 -8.16
C MET A 86 -1.70 2.88 -7.39
N THR A 87 -1.34 2.58 -6.13
CA THR A 87 -2.15 1.72 -5.25
C THR A 87 -3.56 2.31 -5.07
N PHE A 88 -3.66 3.61 -4.79
CA PHE A 88 -4.93 4.30 -4.62
C PHE A 88 -5.78 4.28 -5.91
N LEU A 89 -5.17 4.55 -7.06
CA LEU A 89 -5.86 4.52 -8.37
C LEU A 89 -6.36 3.12 -8.72
N VAL A 90 -5.57 2.08 -8.47
CA VAL A 90 -5.97 0.69 -8.68
C VAL A 90 -7.16 0.35 -7.78
N HIS A 91 -7.11 0.70 -6.51
CA HIS A 91 -8.22 0.47 -5.56
C HIS A 91 -9.50 1.19 -5.96
N ILE A 92 -9.43 2.46 -6.35
CA ILE A 92 -10.59 3.20 -6.86
C ILE A 92 -11.12 2.55 -8.13
N GLY A 93 -10.24 2.15 -9.04
CA GLY A 93 -10.63 1.47 -10.29
C GLY A 93 -11.42 0.20 -10.02
N TYR A 94 -10.96 -0.66 -9.11
CA TYR A 94 -11.69 -1.86 -8.69
C TYR A 94 -13.04 -1.53 -8.05
N PHE A 95 -13.10 -0.52 -7.18
CA PHE A 95 -14.34 -0.08 -6.56
C PHE A 95 -15.37 0.34 -7.62
N LEU A 96 -14.97 1.18 -8.59
CA LEU A 96 -15.86 1.63 -9.66
C LEU A 96 -16.32 0.47 -10.57
N LEU A 97 -15.44 -0.48 -10.88
CA LEU A 97 -15.80 -1.66 -11.69
C LEU A 97 -16.85 -2.54 -10.99
N ILE A 98 -16.67 -2.80 -9.69
CA ILE A 98 -17.61 -3.61 -8.90
C ILE A 98 -18.98 -2.91 -8.82
N PHE A 99 -19.02 -1.63 -8.48
CA PHE A 99 -20.29 -0.89 -8.39
C PHE A 99 -20.95 -0.69 -9.76
N GLY A 100 -20.17 -0.43 -10.80
CA GLY A 100 -20.67 -0.30 -12.17
C GLY A 100 -21.26 -1.60 -12.72
N PHE A 101 -20.75 -2.76 -12.30
CA PHE A 101 -21.33 -4.07 -12.64
C PHE A 101 -22.59 -4.38 -11.82
N ILE A 102 -22.64 -3.99 -10.54
CA ILE A 102 -23.78 -4.26 -9.65
C ILE A 102 -25.02 -3.41 -10.00
N ILE A 103 -24.84 -2.19 -10.49
CA ILE A 103 -25.94 -1.26 -10.82
C ILE A 103 -26.57 -1.57 -12.18
N ARG A 104 -25.96 -2.46 -12.98
CA ARG A 104 -26.42 -2.83 -14.32
C ARG A 104 -27.22 -4.12 -14.32
#